data_AF-A0AAN6DDG4-F1
#
_entry.id   AF-A0AAN6DDG4-F1
#
_cell.length_a   1.000
_cell.length_b   1.000
_cell.length_c   1.000
_cell.angle_alpha   90.00
_cell.angle_beta   90.00
_cell.angle_gamma   90.00
#
_symmetry.space_group_name_H-M   'P 1'
#
loop_
_entity.id
_entity.type
_entity.pdbx_description
1 polymer ?
#
loop_
_entity_poly.entity_id
_entity_poly.type
_entity_poly.pdbx_seq_one_letter_code
_entity_poly.pdbx_strand_id
1 'polypeptide(L)'
;MLKLNYKAIEFELNVQLAELSNIPQLDHVSCFYIQTISNSRLTGRHQYHHRHAAQSAERPVENHKSVFNNEQIRARLKLYANPKESFTLSDKWLYITFFIHDSQTSKKDKLGTLELNLTDVHETPR
;
A
#
# COMPACT_ATOMS: atom_id res chain seq x y z
N MET A 1 -24.23 -12.23 27.78
CA MET A 1 -23.17 -11.78 26.87
C MET A 1 -23.24 -10.26 26.74
N LEU A 2 -22.22 -9.53 27.22
CA LEU A 2 -22.12 -8.09 27.00
C LEU A 2 -21.71 -7.84 25.53
N LYS A 3 -22.55 -7.12 24.76
CA LYS A 3 -22.15 -6.60 23.45
C LYS A 3 -21.09 -5.52 23.66
N LEU A 4 -19.86 -5.79 23.24
CA LEU A 4 -18.81 -4.79 23.19
C LEU A 4 -19.15 -3.81 22.05
N ASN A 5 -19.57 -2.60 22.39
CA ASN A 5 -19.77 -1.52 21.42
C ASN A 5 -18.41 -0.91 21.07
N TYR A 6 -17.78 -1.42 20.01
CA TYR A 6 -16.55 -0.84 19.48
C TYR A 6 -16.85 0.55 18.91
N LYS A 7 -16.15 1.58 19.41
CA LYS A 7 -16.10 2.87 18.71
C LYS A 7 -15.25 2.69 17.45
N ALA A 8 -15.80 3.07 16.31
CA ALA A 8 -15.09 3.02 15.05
C ALA A 8 -14.84 4.43 14.51
N ILE A 9 -13.63 4.66 14.03
CA ILE A 9 -13.25 5.89 13.30
C ILE A 9 -13.15 5.50 11.83
N GLU A 10 -13.85 6.24 10.98
CA GLU A 10 -13.79 6.07 9.54
C GLU A 10 -13.14 7.29 8.91
N PHE A 11 -12.24 7.06 7.95
CA PHE A 11 -11.61 8.12 7.19
C PHE A 11 -11.31 7.65 5.76
N GLU A 12 -11.08 8.60 4.88
CA GLU A 12 -10.64 8.34 3.50
C GLU A 12 -9.12 8.53 3.42
N LEU A 13 -8.43 7.46 3.06
CA LEU A 13 -7.02 7.51 2.69
C LEU A 13 -6.91 7.95 1.23
N ASN A 14 -6.19 9.04 1.01
CA ASN A 14 -5.85 9.56 -0.30
C ASN A 14 -4.32 9.50 -0.47
N VAL A 15 -3.84 8.65 -1.37
CA VAL A 15 -2.41 8.55 -1.69
C VAL A 15 -2.20 8.87 -3.16
N GLN A 16 -1.23 9.73 -3.44
CA GLN A 16 -0.82 10.08 -4.79
C GLN A 16 0.60 9.61 -4.99
N LEU A 17 0.79 8.65 -5.90
CA LEU A 17 2.10 8.22 -6.31
C LEU A 17 2.53 9.04 -7.53
N ALA A 18 3.65 9.78 -7.40
CA ALA A 18 4.14 10.64 -8.47
C ALA A 18 5.07 9.86 -9.42
N GLU A 19 6.21 9.39 -8.90
CA GLU A 19 7.22 8.69 -9.68
C GLU A 19 7.90 7.59 -8.85
N LEU A 20 8.46 6.61 -9.56
CA LEU A 20 9.48 5.70 -9.05
C LEU A 20 10.75 5.89 -9.89
N SER A 21 11.89 6.09 -9.24
CA SER A 21 13.18 6.34 -9.88
C SER A 21 14.21 5.24 -9.57
N ASN A 22 15.31 5.23 -10.32
CA ASN A 22 16.39 4.25 -10.24
C ASN A 22 15.93 2.81 -10.57
N ILE A 23 14.99 2.68 -11.51
CA ILE A 23 14.52 1.40 -12.02
C ILE A 23 15.54 0.88 -13.06
N PRO A 24 15.86 -0.43 -13.09
CA PRO A 24 16.66 -1.00 -14.18
C PRO A 24 16.07 -0.65 -15.55
N GLN A 25 16.91 -0.14 -16.45
CA GLN A 25 16.47 0.28 -17.79
C GLN A 25 16.68 -0.86 -18.80
N LEU A 26 15.56 -1.29 -19.40
CA LEU A 26 15.50 -2.28 -20.48
C LEU A 26 14.44 -1.80 -21.47
N ASP A 27 14.63 -1.99 -22.77
CA ASP A 27 13.79 -1.37 -23.81
C ASP A 27 12.33 -1.87 -23.85
N HIS A 28 12.03 -2.96 -23.15
CA HIS A 28 10.75 -3.68 -23.23
C HIS A 28 10.02 -3.78 -21.90
N VAL A 29 10.39 -2.93 -20.94
CA VAL A 29 9.86 -3.00 -19.58
C VAL A 29 8.88 -1.89 -19.25
N SER A 30 7.81 -2.28 -18.59
CA SER A 30 6.87 -1.39 -17.91
C SER A 30 6.97 -1.58 -16.40
N CYS A 31 6.58 -0.57 -15.64
CA CYS A 31 6.44 -0.62 -14.19
C CYS A 31 4.97 -0.44 -13.81
N PHE A 32 4.56 -1.16 -12.78
CA PHE A 32 3.26 -0.98 -12.13
C PHE A 32 3.40 -1.24 -10.64
N TYR A 33 2.37 -0.87 -9.88
CA TYR A 33 2.30 -1.16 -8.47
C TYR A 33 1.00 -1.86 -8.09
N ILE A 34 1.08 -2.61 -7.00
CA ILE A 34 -0.09 -3.17 -6.32
C ILE A 34 -0.15 -2.54 -4.93
N GLN A 35 -1.26 -1.86 -4.65
CA GLN A 35 -1.57 -1.37 -3.32
C GLN A 35 -2.29 -2.47 -2.54
N THR A 36 -2.05 -2.57 -1.24
CA THR A 36 -2.77 -3.46 -0.34
C THR A 36 -2.92 -2.82 1.02
N ILE A 37 -4.12 -2.91 1.60
CA ILE A 37 -4.36 -2.45 2.97
C ILE A 37 -4.69 -3.65 3.84
N SER A 38 -4.02 -3.74 4.98
CA SER A 38 -4.12 -4.85 5.94
C SER A 38 -4.38 -4.34 7.36
N ASN A 39 -5.08 -5.16 8.16
CA ASN A 39 -5.29 -4.91 9.60
C ASN A 39 -4.09 -5.36 10.47
N SER A 40 -3.07 -5.94 9.87
CA SER A 40 -1.88 -6.42 10.54
C SER A 40 -0.65 -6.24 9.67
N ARG A 41 0.52 -6.17 10.32
CA ARG A 41 1.78 -6.18 9.59
C ARG A 41 1.94 -7.51 8.86
N LEU A 42 2.16 -7.48 7.55
CA LEU A 42 2.30 -8.67 6.71
C LEU A 42 3.73 -9.21 6.84
N THR A 43 4.01 -9.95 7.89
CA THR A 43 5.28 -10.68 8.05
C THR A 43 5.15 -12.13 7.56
N GLY A 44 6.16 -12.62 6.84
CA GLY A 44 6.25 -14.03 6.42
C GLY A 44 5.12 -14.52 5.49
N ARG A 45 4.62 -15.74 5.72
CA ARG A 45 3.66 -16.46 4.86
C ARG A 45 2.19 -16.01 5.01
N HIS A 46 1.87 -15.06 5.89
CA HIS A 46 0.49 -14.66 6.24
C HIS A 46 -0.10 -13.56 5.35
N GLN A 47 0.41 -13.45 4.13
CA GLN A 47 0.08 -12.40 3.18
C GLN A 47 -1.38 -12.43 2.66
N TYR A 48 -2.15 -13.49 2.89
CA TYR A 48 -3.28 -13.84 2.01
C TYR A 48 -4.69 -13.61 2.57
N HIS A 49 -4.87 -13.24 3.84
CA HIS A 49 -6.20 -13.39 4.45
C HIS A 49 -7.13 -12.17 4.36
N HIS A 50 -6.64 -10.96 4.14
CA HIS A 50 -7.48 -9.76 4.05
C HIS A 50 -6.87 -8.72 3.09
N ARG A 51 -6.97 -8.95 1.78
CA ARG A 51 -6.40 -8.04 0.76
C ARG A 51 -7.50 -7.33 -0.01
N HIS A 52 -7.76 -6.07 0.33
CA HIS A 52 -8.17 -5.13 -0.73
C HIS A 52 -6.91 -4.78 -1.50
N ALA A 53 -6.73 -5.41 -2.66
CA ALA A 53 -5.64 -5.12 -3.57
C ALA A 53 -6.17 -4.36 -4.78
N ALA A 54 -5.50 -3.27 -5.15
CA ALA A 54 -5.74 -2.60 -6.42
C ALA A 54 -4.42 -2.47 -7.17
N GLN A 55 -4.44 -2.75 -8.46
CA GLN A 55 -3.28 -2.63 -9.33
C GLN A 55 -3.37 -1.34 -10.13
N SER A 56 -2.26 -0.66 -10.29
CA SER A 56 -2.13 0.48 -11.20
C SER A 56 -2.16 0.05 -12.66
N ALA A 57 -2.29 1.03 -13.55
CA ALA A 57 -1.92 0.82 -14.95
C ALA A 57 -0.40 0.54 -15.04
N GLU A 58 0.00 -0.21 -16.07
CA GLU A 58 1.41 -0.35 -16.44
C GLU A 58 1.88 0.94 -17.14
N ARG A 59 3.08 1.41 -16.77
CA ARG A 59 3.70 2.64 -17.26
C ARG A 59 5.09 2.31 -17.82
N PRO A 60 5.51 2.91 -18.94
CA PRO A 60 6.84 2.63 -19.48
C PRO A 60 7.93 3.10 -18.52
N VAL A 61 9.07 2.41 -18.55
CA VAL A 61 10.28 2.87 -17.85
C VAL A 61 11.13 3.68 -18.81
N GLU A 62 11.29 4.97 -18.53
CA GLU A 62 12.06 5.92 -19.33
C GLU A 62 13.10 6.62 -18.44
N ASN A 63 14.36 6.67 -18.87
CA ASN A 63 15.46 7.28 -18.11
C ASN A 63 15.53 6.80 -16.65
N HIS A 64 15.47 5.48 -16.45
CA HIS A 64 15.42 4.83 -15.13
C HIS A 64 14.23 5.26 -14.24
N LYS A 65 13.15 5.80 -14.81
CA LYS A 65 11.98 6.29 -14.09
C LYS A 65 10.68 5.75 -14.66
N SER A 66 9.67 5.65 -13.81
CA SER A 66 8.27 5.43 -14.20
C SER A 66 7.40 6.47 -13.53
N VAL A 67 6.64 7.22 -14.33
CA VAL A 67 5.76 8.29 -13.86
C VAL A 67 4.32 7.78 -13.84
N PHE A 68 3.65 7.91 -12.69
CA PHE A 68 2.29 7.40 -12.47
C PHE A 68 1.22 8.48 -12.63
N ASN A 69 1.56 9.62 -13.24
CA ASN A 69 0.64 10.69 -13.66
C ASN A 69 -0.44 11.05 -12.64
N ASN A 70 -0.07 11.14 -11.36
CA ASN A 70 -0.97 11.49 -10.27
C ASN A 70 -2.15 10.51 -10.10
N GLU A 71 -1.95 9.22 -10.41
CA GLU A 71 -2.90 8.18 -10.06
C GLU A 71 -3.21 8.26 -8.56
N GLN A 72 -4.48 8.55 -8.26
CA GLN A 72 -4.95 8.74 -6.89
C GLN A 72 -5.54 7.45 -6.37
N ILE A 73 -4.92 6.93 -5.34
CA ILE A 73 -5.40 5.82 -4.55
C ILE A 73 -6.40 6.39 -3.54
N ARG A 74 -7.66 5.95 -3.62
CA ARG A 74 -8.69 6.28 -2.63
C ARG A 74 -9.17 5.02 -1.95
N ALA A 75 -9.09 4.98 -0.63
CA ALA A 75 -9.59 3.86 0.16
C ALA A 75 -10.30 4.37 1.41
N ARG A 76 -11.55 3.93 1.61
CA ARG A 76 -12.26 4.17 2.86
C ARG A 76 -11.78 3.15 3.89
N LEU A 77 -11.27 3.64 5.01
CA LEU A 77 -10.73 2.83 6.09
C LEU A 77 -11.57 2.97 7.35
N LYS A 78 -11.64 1.87 8.09
CA LYS A 78 -12.34 1.78 9.38
C LYS A 78 -11.39 1.24 10.44
N LEU A 79 -11.07 2.08 11.42
CA LEU A 79 -10.33 1.68 12.62
C LEU A 79 -11.31 1.34 13.72
N TYR A 80 -10.99 0.33 14.51
CA TYR A 80 -11.76 -0.06 15.67
C TYR A 80 -10.93 0.22 16.91
N ALA A 81 -11.48 0.96 17.87
CA ALA A 81 -10.87 1.14 19.17
C ALA A 81 -11.20 -0.07 20.05
N ASN A 82 -10.19 -0.69 20.68
CA ASN A 82 -10.42 -1.76 21.63
C ASN A 82 -11.06 -1.18 22.92
N PRO A 83 -12.27 -1.59 23.31
CA PRO A 83 -12.91 -1.05 24.51
C PRO A 83 -12.24 -1.53 25.82
N LYS A 84 -11.37 -2.55 25.77
CA LYS A 84 -10.64 -3.08 26.95
C LYS A 84 -9.27 -2.45 27.17
N GLU A 85 -8.70 -1.85 26.13
CA GLU A 85 -7.39 -1.21 26.14
C GLU A 85 -7.61 0.26 25.78
N SER A 86 -7.52 1.13 26.77
CA SER A 86 -7.74 2.57 26.64
C SER A 86 -7.15 3.14 25.34
N PHE A 87 -8.02 3.44 24.37
CA PHE A 87 -7.77 4.20 23.15
C PHE A 87 -6.83 3.59 22.08
N THR A 88 -6.43 2.32 22.18
CA THR A 88 -5.64 1.69 21.11
C THR A 88 -6.50 1.45 19.88
N LEU A 89 -6.16 2.11 18.77
CA LEU A 89 -6.78 1.90 17.46
C LEU A 89 -6.22 0.64 16.81
N SER A 90 -7.07 -0.13 16.12
CA SER A 90 -6.60 -1.31 15.38
C SER A 90 -5.66 -0.92 14.25
N ASP A 91 -4.50 -1.57 14.20
CA ASP A 91 -3.49 -1.33 13.19
C ASP A 91 -4.07 -1.30 11.77
N LYS A 92 -3.54 -0.39 10.94
CA LYS A 92 -3.73 -0.43 9.50
C LYS A 92 -2.40 -0.21 8.82
N TRP A 93 -2.09 -1.11 7.91
CA TRP A 93 -0.86 -1.06 7.15
C TRP A 93 -1.19 -0.87 5.68
N LEU A 94 -0.59 0.14 5.06
CA LEU A 94 -0.56 0.33 3.62
C LEU A 94 0.72 -0.30 3.08
N TYR A 95 0.57 -1.14 2.07
CA TYR A 95 1.66 -1.72 1.29
C TYR A 95 1.53 -1.22 -0.14
N ILE A 96 2.61 -0.71 -0.71
CA ILE A 96 2.71 -0.43 -2.15
C ILE A 96 3.88 -1.26 -2.66
N THR A 97 3.57 -2.31 -3.44
CA THR A 97 4.58 -3.20 -4.01
C THR A 97 4.78 -2.86 -5.49
N PHE A 98 6.02 -2.58 -5.87
CA PHE A 98 6.40 -2.21 -7.23
C PHE A 98 6.89 -3.43 -7.99
N PHE A 99 6.51 -3.50 -9.24
CA PHE A 99 6.89 -4.57 -10.15
C PHE A 99 7.41 -3.98 -11.47
N ILE A 100 8.31 -4.71 -12.09
CA ILE A 100 8.70 -4.52 -13.48
C ILE A 100 8.10 -5.68 -14.29
N HIS A 101 7.54 -5.37 -15.44
CA HIS A 101 7.02 -6.34 -16.39
C HIS A 101 7.80 -6.22 -17.68
N ASP A 102 8.50 -7.29 -18.05
CA ASP A 102 9.15 -7.42 -19.34
C ASP A 102 8.16 -8.02 -20.35
N SER A 103 7.79 -7.21 -21.34
CA SER A 103 6.82 -7.60 -22.37
C SER A 103 7.33 -8.70 -23.32
N GLN A 104 8.65 -8.90 -23.44
CA GLN A 104 9.20 -9.97 -24.29
C GLN A 104 9.09 -11.34 -23.63
N THR A 105 9.41 -11.40 -22.33
CA THR A 105 9.40 -12.66 -21.57
C THR A 105 8.08 -12.88 -20.83
N SER A 106 7.18 -11.88 -20.82
CA SER A 106 5.99 -11.83 -19.96
C SER A 106 6.30 -11.97 -18.47
N LYS A 107 7.57 -11.78 -18.07
CA LYS A 107 8.03 -11.99 -16.71
C LYS A 107 7.72 -10.74 -15.88
N LYS A 108 7.22 -10.96 -14.67
CA LYS A 108 6.95 -9.92 -13.69
C LYS A 108 7.87 -10.10 -12.48
N ASP A 109 8.77 -9.16 -12.29
CA ASP A 109 9.73 -9.17 -11.19
C ASP A 109 9.39 -8.10 -10.15
N LYS A 110 9.47 -8.45 -8.87
CA LYS A 110 9.25 -7.51 -7.77
C LYS A 110 10.48 -6.62 -7.60
N LEU A 111 10.29 -5.30 -7.66
CA LEU A 111 11.33 -4.31 -7.39
C LEU A 111 11.46 -4.02 -5.89
N GLY A 112 10.34 -3.93 -5.18
CA GLY A 112 10.34 -3.58 -3.75
C GLY A 112 8.95 -3.36 -3.19
N THR A 113 8.87 -3.11 -1.88
CA THR A 113 7.62 -2.78 -1.19
C THR A 113 7.86 -1.60 -0.25
N LEU A 114 7.03 -0.58 -0.36
CA LEU A 114 6.86 0.45 0.67
C LEU A 114 5.84 -0.03 1.69
N GLU A 115 6.16 0.05 2.97
CA GLU A 115 5.28 -0.29 4.09
C GLU A 115 5.05 0.96 4.94
N LEU A 116 3.79 1.32 5.16
CA LEU A 116 3.40 2.47 5.99
C LEU A 116 2.38 2.00 7.02
N ASN A 117 2.68 2.26 8.30
CA ASN A 117 1.69 2.11 9.37
C ASN A 117 0.83 3.38 9.43
N LEU A 118 -0.46 3.26 9.11
CA LEU A 118 -1.41 4.37 9.07
C LEU A 118 -1.94 4.75 10.46
N THR A 119 -1.64 3.94 11.48
CA THR A 119 -1.98 4.21 12.88
C THR A 119 -0.79 4.65 13.72
N ASP A 120 0.42 4.66 13.15
CA ASP A 120 1.61 5.20 13.81
C ASP A 120 1.63 6.72 13.66
N VAL A 121 1.29 7.41 14.74
CA VAL A 121 1.32 8.87 14.79
C VAL A 121 2.74 9.25 15.18
N HIS A 122 3.64 9.39 14.21
CA HIS A 122 4.91 10.05 14.48
C HIS A 122 4.62 11.51 14.82
N GLU A 123 4.78 11.87 16.10
CA GLU A 123 4.86 13.27 16.52
C GLU A 123 5.94 13.93 15.66
N THR A 124 5.53 14.88 14.83
CA THR A 124 6.48 15.75 14.15
C THR A 124 7.19 16.55 15.26
N PRO A 125 8.52 16.56 15.34
CA PRO A 125 9.21 17.46 16.27
C PRO A 125 8.77 18.88 15.92
N ARG A 126 8.22 19.59 16.91
CA ARG A 126 7.90 21.01 16.79
C ARG A 126 9.16 21.86 16.72
#